data_AF-A0A6V8E633-F1
#
_entry.id   AF-A0A6V8E633-F1
#
_cell.length_a   1.000
_cell.length_b   1.000
_cell.length_c   1.000
_cell.angle_alpha   90.00
_cell.angle_beta   90.00
_cell.angle_gamma   90.00
#
_symmetry.space_group_name_H-M   'P 1'
#
loop_
_entity.id
_entity.type
_entity.pdbx_description
1 polymer ?
#
loop_
_entity_poly.entity_id
_entity_poly.type
_entity_poly.pdbx_seq_one_letter_code
_entity_poly.pdbx_strand_id
1 'polypeptide(L)'
;MLIYLAWFKHTFGEFGVAPTVNRWSTPETSWLKVVVFGLACMVLTRGVRLFGNDVFPEPTGLLLALIGVLALMNGVYVWLITNGPLSEEEE
;
A
#
# COMPACT_ATOMS: atom_id res chain seq x y z
N MET A 1 10.17 -9.52 -17.49
CA MET A 1 10.52 -8.08 -17.48
C MET A 1 9.79 -7.28 -18.56
N LEU A 2 9.86 -7.69 -19.84
CA LEU A 2 9.18 -6.98 -20.94
C LEU A 2 7.64 -6.94 -20.84
N ILE A 3 7.01 -8.01 -20.35
CA ILE A 3 5.55 -8.09 -20.14
C ILE A 3 5.07 -7.07 -19.09
N TYR A 4 5.85 -6.91 -18.01
CA TYR A 4 5.56 -5.93 -16.96
C TYR A 4 5.62 -4.50 -17.50
N LEU A 5 6.64 -4.18 -18.32
CA LEU A 5 6.76 -2.87 -18.97
C LEU A 5 5.60 -2.60 -19.94
N ALA A 6 5.12 -3.60 -20.67
CA ALA A 6 4.00 -3.46 -21.58
C ALA A 6 2.67 -3.18 -20.83
N TRP A 7 2.39 -3.91 -19.75
CA TRP A 7 1.23 -3.66 -18.90
C TRP A 7 1.32 -2.30 -18.20
N PHE A 8 2.50 -1.93 -17.71
CA PHE A 8 2.75 -0.64 -17.07
C PHE A 8 2.50 0.53 -18.04
N LYS A 9 3.03 0.45 -19.26
CA LYS A 9 2.79 1.44 -20.31
C LYS A 9 1.31 1.51 -20.68
N HIS A 10 0.61 0.37 -20.74
CA HIS A 10 -0.82 0.34 -21.04
C HIS A 10 -1.67 0.96 -19.93
N THR A 11 -1.28 0.77 -18.66
CA THR A 11 -2.04 1.24 -17.50
C THR A 11 -1.78 2.71 -17.17
N PHE A 12 -0.54 3.19 -17.36
CA PHE A 12 -0.12 4.54 -16.94
C PHE A 12 0.22 5.50 -18.08
N GLY A 13 0.17 5.05 -19.35
CA GLY A 13 0.40 5.89 -20.53
C GLY A 13 1.84 6.38 -20.75
N GLU A 14 2.74 6.19 -19.79
CA GLU A 14 4.12 6.68 -19.82
C GLU A 14 5.17 5.58 -19.56
N PHE A 15 6.39 5.78 -20.09
CA PHE A 15 7.53 4.92 -19.80
C PHE A 15 8.06 5.21 -18.39
N GLY A 16 7.79 4.32 -17.45
CA GLY A 16 8.35 4.34 -16.09
C GLY A 16 8.48 2.92 -15.55
N VAL A 17 9.23 2.77 -14.46
CA VAL A 17 9.49 1.44 -13.86
C VAL A 17 8.74 1.28 -12.53
N ALA A 18 8.37 2.39 -11.89
CA ALA A 18 7.64 2.42 -10.62
C ALA A 18 6.47 3.43 -10.72
N PRO A 19 5.26 3.05 -10.28
CA PRO A 19 4.16 4.00 -10.14
C PRO A 19 4.47 4.87 -8.92
N THR A 20 4.93 6.09 -9.16
CA THR A 20 5.11 7.11 -8.11
C THR A 20 3.75 7.66 -7.67
N VAL A 21 3.67 8.12 -6.42
CA VAL A 21 2.44 8.70 -5.81
C VAL A 21 1.83 9.80 -6.69
N ASN A 22 2.66 10.51 -7.46
CA ASN A 22 2.29 11.54 -8.42
C ASN A 22 1.31 11.08 -9.53
N ARG A 23 1.12 9.77 -9.73
CA ARG A 23 0.18 9.22 -10.74
C ARG A 23 -1.16 8.78 -10.16
N TRP A 24 -1.41 9.01 -8.87
CA TRP A 24 -2.71 8.73 -8.28
C TRP A 24 -3.69 9.83 -8.66
N SER A 25 -4.70 9.49 -9.46
CA SER A 25 -5.71 10.45 -9.97
C SER A 25 -6.50 11.18 -8.87
N THR A 26 -6.48 10.70 -7.61
CA THR A 26 -7.11 11.29 -6.43
C THR A 26 -6.34 10.89 -5.15
N PRO A 27 -5.22 11.57 -4.82
CA PRO A 27 -4.38 11.18 -3.70
C PRO A 27 -5.05 11.44 -2.33
N GLU A 28 -5.97 12.42 -2.25
CA GLU A 28 -6.69 12.79 -1.01
C GLU A 28 -7.67 11.75 -0.46
N THR A 29 -8.24 10.88 -1.31
CA THR A 29 -9.23 9.87 -0.86
C THR A 29 -8.69 8.45 -0.88
N SER A 30 -7.60 8.21 -1.62
CA SER A 30 -7.00 6.88 -1.76
C SER A 30 -6.03 6.53 -0.63
N TRP A 31 -5.35 7.51 -0.02
CA TRP A 31 -4.48 7.27 1.14
C TRP A 31 -5.25 6.61 2.30
N LEU A 32 -6.47 7.07 2.56
CA LEU A 32 -7.35 6.56 3.61
C LEU A 32 -7.71 5.08 3.38
N LYS A 33 -7.98 4.70 2.12
CA LYS A 33 -8.25 3.29 1.75
C LYS A 33 -7.02 2.40 2.01
N VAL A 34 -5.82 2.89 1.72
CA VAL A 34 -4.58 2.12 1.92
C VAL A 34 -4.24 1.98 3.40
N VAL A 35 -4.45 3.02 4.20
CA VAL A 35 -4.32 2.95 5.67
C VAL A 35 -5.34 1.97 6.26
N VAL A 36 -6.61 2.05 5.85
CA VAL A 36 -7.66 1.11 6.29
C VAL A 36 -7.31 -0.32 5.90
N PHE A 37 -6.79 -0.56 4.70
CA PHE A 37 -6.33 -1.88 4.27
C PHE A 37 -5.15 -2.38 5.12
N GLY A 38 -4.17 -1.53 5.41
CA GLY A 38 -3.03 -1.87 6.29
C GLY A 38 -3.49 -2.22 7.71
N LEU A 39 -4.46 -1.46 8.23
CA LEU A 39 -5.06 -1.71 9.54
C LEU A 39 -5.89 -3.00 9.55
N ALA A 40 -6.63 -3.28 8.48
CA ALA A 40 -7.34 -4.55 8.31
C ALA A 40 -6.36 -5.74 8.29
N CYS A 41 -5.23 -5.64 7.59
CA CYS A 41 -4.17 -6.66 7.63
C CYS A 41 -3.62 -6.87 9.05
N MET A 42 -3.47 -5.82 9.84
CA MET A 42 -3.06 -5.89 11.26
C MET A 42 -4.09 -6.57 12.17
N VAL A 43 -5.38 -6.43 11.87
CA VAL A 43 -6.44 -7.17 12.60
C VAL A 43 -6.43 -8.64 12.17
N LEU A 44 -6.26 -8.90 10.87
CA LEU A 44 -6.20 -10.24 10.31
C LEU A 44 -4.99 -11.04 10.82
N THR A 45 -3.81 -10.44 10.98
CA THR A 45 -2.66 -11.11 11.61
C THR A 45 -2.98 -11.58 13.03
N ARG A 46 -3.70 -10.76 13.80
CA ARG A 46 -4.16 -11.11 15.14
C ARG A 46 -5.16 -12.27 15.09
N GLY A 47 -6.06 -12.27 14.11
CA GLY A 47 -6.99 -13.37 13.87
C GLY A 47 -6.28 -14.68 13.53
N VAL A 48 -5.33 -14.65 12.58
CA VAL A 48 -4.51 -15.81 12.20
C VAL A 48 -3.77 -16.39 13.41
N ARG A 49 -3.23 -15.54 14.29
CA ARG A 49 -2.58 -15.97 15.53
C ARG A 49 -3.55 -16.65 16.50
N LEU A 50 -4.84 -16.31 16.46
CA LEU A 50 -5.89 -16.82 17.35
C LEU A 50 -6.44 -18.18 16.85
N PHE A 51 -6.53 -18.36 15.53
CA PHE A 51 -6.96 -19.63 14.91
C PHE A 51 -5.86 -20.71 14.89
N GLY A 52 -4.60 -20.32 15.09
CA GLY A 52 -3.49 -21.27 15.24
C GLY A 52 -3.12 -22.03 13.96
N ASN A 53 -2.07 -22.85 14.07
CA ASN A 53 -1.40 -23.53 12.96
C ASN A 53 -2.24 -24.61 12.24
N ASP A 54 -3.48 -24.86 12.71
CA ASP A 54 -4.38 -25.85 12.12
C ASP A 54 -4.99 -25.38 10.80
N VAL A 55 -5.11 -24.07 10.58
CA VAL A 55 -5.76 -23.49 9.39
C VAL A 55 -4.78 -22.70 8.52
N PHE A 56 -3.76 -22.08 9.14
CA PHE A 56 -2.83 -21.19 8.43
C PHE A 56 -1.37 -21.61 8.66
N PRO A 57 -0.53 -21.62 7.61
CA PRO A 57 0.91 -21.84 7.74
C PRO A 57 1.56 -20.85 8.72
N GLU A 58 2.57 -21.31 9.48
CA GLU A 58 3.36 -20.46 10.39
C GLU A 58 3.78 -19.09 9.81
N PRO A 59 4.25 -18.96 8.55
CA PRO A 59 4.70 -17.66 8.02
C PRO A 59 3.56 -16.71 7.64
N THR A 60 2.29 -17.14 7.65
CA THR A 60 1.16 -16.32 7.17
C THR A 60 1.00 -15.05 8.01
N GLY A 61 1.13 -15.15 9.34
CA GLY A 61 1.09 -13.98 10.22
C GLY A 61 2.22 -12.98 9.95
N LEU A 62 3.42 -13.47 9.62
CA LEU A 62 4.57 -12.64 9.28
C LEU A 62 4.35 -11.88 7.96
N LEU A 63 3.86 -12.57 6.93
CA LEU A 63 3.58 -11.98 5.62
C LEU A 63 2.47 -10.92 5.69
N LEU A 64 1.37 -11.22 6.39
CA LEU A 64 0.28 -10.26 6.59
C LEU A 64 0.75 -9.05 7.42
N ALA A 65 1.63 -9.24 8.41
CA ALA A 65 2.19 -8.13 9.19
C ALA A 65 3.05 -7.23 8.31
N LEU A 66 3.91 -7.83 7.48
CA LEU A 66 4.75 -7.11 6.53
C LEU A 66 3.91 -6.28 5.55
N ILE A 67 2.89 -6.89 4.94
CA ILE A 67 1.96 -6.21 4.02
C ILE A 67 1.24 -5.06 4.74
N GLY A 68 0.76 -5.30 5.97
CA GLY A 68 0.08 -4.30 6.77
C GLY A 68 0.96 -3.09 7.09
N VAL A 69 2.19 -3.31 7.55
CA VAL A 69 3.14 -2.23 7.86
C VAL A 69 3.54 -1.46 6.59
N LEU A 70 3.79 -2.16 5.48
CA LEU A 70 4.10 -1.51 4.20
C LEU A 70 2.94 -0.64 3.71
N ALA A 71 1.71 -1.11 3.82
CA ALA A 71 0.52 -0.34 3.47
C ALA A 71 0.35 0.88 4.39
N LEU A 72 0.55 0.72 5.70
CA LEU A 72 0.50 1.84 6.65
C LEU A 72 1.57 2.89 6.36
N MET A 73 2.82 2.49 6.15
CA MET A 73 3.90 3.42 5.80
C MET A 73 3.61 4.16 4.48
N ASN A 74 3.12 3.46 3.45
CA ASN A 74 2.74 4.11 2.20
C ASN A 74 1.56 5.08 2.40
N GLY A 75 0.51 4.66 3.10
CA GLY A 75 -0.65 5.52 3.35
C GLY A 75 -0.31 6.77 4.18
N VAL A 76 0.53 6.62 5.21
CA VAL A 76 1.03 7.75 6.01
C VAL A 76 1.93 8.65 5.17
N TYR A 77 2.77 8.10 4.30
CA TYR A 77 3.62 8.87 3.40
C TYR A 77 2.79 9.72 2.42
N VAL A 78 1.77 9.13 1.79
CA VAL A 78 0.84 9.87 0.90
C VAL A 78 0.07 10.94 1.67
N TRP A 79 -0.36 10.65 2.90
CA TRP A 79 -0.98 11.65 3.77
C TRP A 79 -0.03 12.81 4.06
N LEU A 80 1.24 12.51 4.37
CA LEU A 80 2.26 13.51 4.69
C LEU A 80 2.54 14.46 3.50
N ILE A 81 2.44 13.95 2.27
CA ILE A 81 2.60 14.72 1.03
C ILE A 81 1.33 15.51 0.67
N THR A 82 0.13 14.99 0.97
CA THR A 82 -1.12 15.66 0.56
C THR A 82 -1.65 16.65 1.58
N ASN A 83 -1.52 16.35 2.86
CA ASN A 83 -2.15 17.09 3.96
C ASN A 83 -1.18 17.38 5.13
N GLY A 84 0.03 16.84 5.08
CA GLY A 84 1.03 16.99 6.13
C GLY A 84 2.05 18.09 5.84
N PRO A 85 3.02 18.30 6.74
CA PRO A 85 4.03 19.36 6.62
C PRO A 85 5.04 19.17 5.47
N LEU A 86 4.92 18.06 4.73
CA LEU A 86 5.67 17.81 3.49
C LEU A 86 4.79 17.97 2.24
N SER A 87 3.57 18.52 2.38
CA SER A 87 2.89 19.07 1.22
C SER A 87 3.76 20.21 0.72
N GLU A 88 4.34 20.04 -0.47
CA GLU A 88 4.79 21.18 -1.24
C GLU A 88 3.55 22.07 -1.37
N GLU A 89 3.56 23.22 -0.69
CA GLU A 89 2.69 24.33 -1.07
C GLU A 89 2.98 24.55 -2.55
N GLU A 90 2.04 24.12 -3.41
CA GLU A 90 2.02 24.61 -4.78
C GLU A 90 2.07 26.14 -4.69
N GLU A 91 3.13 26.71 -5.28
CA GLU A 91 3.50 28.13 -5.31
C GLU A 91 2.39 29.16 -5.02
#